data_AF-G7M9H3-F1
#
_entry.id   AF-G7M9H3-F1
#
_cell.length_a   1.000
_cell.length_b   1.000
_cell.length_c   1.000
_cell.angle_alpha   90.00
_cell.angle_beta   90.00
_cell.angle_gamma   90.00
#
_symmetry.space_group_name_H-M   'P 1'
#
loop_
_entity.id
_entity.type
_entity.pdbx_description
1 polymer ?
#
loop_
_entity_poly.entity_id
_entity_poly.type
_entity_poly.pdbx_seq_one_letter_code
_entity_poly.pdbx_strand_id
1 'polypeptide(L)'
;MKKTGFIRWYLRMLFHKNNILIIVVFNIIFVMNIILNTDVLTFNDLIRLQFYGHGINYFKLVDFIGLIIYNGIPIYLLSHFLEKERNDRSIFLNIRLKNKKQWFSSVIWCGILFIFTYILISLCISFVIGMLYGLLFKNDLNAINIKNLYLLILITKSLELIFYFLVVITCYLYTKNSVAGFLLIQFGYLSYFFRADISKYTPIGMGSLARISEFVGDQGVSCLVVVNILLTINILIYLYLQNGVYKKNFY
;
A
#
# COMPACT_ATOMS: atom_id res chain seq x y z
N MET A 1 3.80 16.94 27.31
CA MET A 1 2.65 16.38 26.56
C MET A 1 2.89 14.89 26.31
N LYS A 2 1.99 14.01 26.78
CA LYS A 2 2.15 12.54 26.72
C LYS A 2 2.09 12.03 25.26
N LYS A 3 2.74 10.89 24.99
CA LYS A 3 2.78 10.15 23.68
C LYS A 3 1.45 10.12 22.94
N THR A 4 0.35 10.04 23.69
CA THR A 4 -1.03 9.97 23.20
C THR A 4 -1.51 11.24 22.46
N GLY A 5 -0.97 12.42 22.78
CA GLY A 5 -1.35 13.68 22.14
C GLY A 5 -0.88 13.78 20.68
N PHE A 6 0.36 13.39 20.41
CA PHE A 6 0.94 13.41 19.05
C PHE A 6 0.25 12.42 18.12
N ILE A 7 0.01 11.18 18.59
CA ILE A 7 -0.67 10.15 17.81
C ILE A 7 -2.09 10.61 17.43
N ARG A 8 -2.86 11.17 18.38
CA ARG A 8 -4.21 11.68 18.08
C ARG A 8 -4.21 12.81 17.06
N TRP A 9 -3.21 13.69 17.10
CA TRP A 9 -3.07 14.78 16.14
C TRP A 9 -2.73 14.26 14.74
N TYR A 10 -1.75 13.36 14.62
CA TYR A 10 -1.39 12.74 13.34
C TYR A 10 -2.54 11.92 12.74
N LEU A 11 -3.26 11.15 13.56
CA LEU A 11 -4.45 10.42 13.10
C LEU A 11 -5.53 11.38 12.60
N ARG A 12 -5.80 12.49 13.30
CA ARG A 12 -6.78 13.49 12.82
C ARG A 12 -6.38 14.09 11.46
N MET A 13 -5.09 14.26 11.24
CA MET A 13 -4.55 14.80 9.99
C MET A 13 -4.64 13.80 8.83
N LEU A 14 -4.33 12.53 9.07
CA LEU A 14 -4.42 11.46 8.07
C LEU A 14 -5.88 11.11 7.75
N PHE A 15 -6.74 10.99 8.77
CA PHE A 15 -8.17 10.71 8.65
C PHE A 15 -9.01 11.98 8.50
N HIS A 16 -8.44 13.02 7.89
CA HIS A 16 -9.21 14.21 7.53
C HIS A 16 -10.29 13.84 6.51
N LYS A 17 -11.45 14.52 6.57
CA LYS A 17 -12.62 14.22 5.72
C LYS A 17 -12.25 14.10 4.23
N ASN A 18 -11.42 15.02 3.72
CA ASN A 18 -10.99 15.02 2.32
C ASN A 18 -10.18 13.77 1.96
N ASN A 19 -9.28 13.32 2.84
CA ASN A 19 -8.45 12.14 2.57
C ASN A 19 -9.31 10.87 2.54
N ILE A 20 -10.25 10.75 3.47
CA ILE A 20 -11.21 9.64 3.50
C ILE A 20 -12.08 9.67 2.24
N LEU A 21 -12.58 10.85 1.84
CA LEU A 21 -13.39 11.01 0.65
C LEU A 21 -12.62 10.59 -0.60
N ILE A 22 -11.35 10.99 -0.76
CA ILE A 22 -10.48 10.56 -1.86
C ILE A 22 -10.38 9.03 -1.90
N ILE A 23 -10.11 8.38 -0.76
CA ILE A 23 -10.00 6.92 -0.68
C ILE A 23 -11.33 6.26 -1.09
N VAL A 24 -12.45 6.70 -0.52
CA VAL A 24 -13.76 6.09 -0.77
C VAL A 24 -14.18 6.27 -2.21
N VAL A 25 -14.16 7.51 -2.73
CA VAL A 25 -14.57 7.82 -4.11
C VAL A 25 -13.70 7.06 -5.10
N PHE A 26 -12.38 7.03 -4.90
CA PHE A 26 -11.49 6.29 -5.79
C PHE A 26 -11.81 4.79 -5.78
N ASN A 27 -11.95 4.17 -4.61
CA ASN A 27 -12.26 2.73 -4.53
C ASN A 27 -13.62 2.41 -5.16
N ILE A 28 -14.63 3.28 -5.00
CA ILE A 28 -15.93 3.11 -5.67
C ILE A 28 -15.74 3.15 -7.19
N ILE A 29 -15.07 4.17 -7.72
CA ILE A 29 -14.83 4.29 -9.16
C ILE A 29 -14.05 3.07 -9.69
N PHE A 30 -13.03 2.63 -8.95
CA PHE A 30 -12.21 1.50 -9.33
C PHE A 30 -13.01 0.19 -9.39
N VAL A 31 -13.82 -0.09 -8.38
CA VAL A 31 -14.66 -1.30 -8.35
C VAL A 31 -15.78 -1.22 -9.40
N MET A 32 -16.40 -0.07 -9.59
CA MET A 32 -17.41 0.12 -10.64
C MET A 32 -16.81 -0.09 -12.03
N ASN A 33 -15.58 0.38 -12.28
CA ASN A 33 -14.89 0.17 -13.55
C ASN A 33 -14.65 -1.33 -13.84
N ILE A 34 -14.43 -2.14 -12.80
CA ILE A 34 -14.29 -3.60 -12.94
C ILE A 34 -15.63 -4.21 -13.35
N ILE A 35 -16.71 -3.89 -12.65
CA ILE A 35 -18.05 -4.44 -12.93
C ILE A 35 -18.54 -4.06 -14.33
N LEU A 36 -18.25 -2.84 -14.79
CA LEU A 36 -18.71 -2.37 -16.10
C LEU A 36 -17.93 -3.00 -17.27
N ASN A 37 -16.67 -3.37 -17.07
CA ASN A 37 -15.80 -3.86 -18.15
C ASN A 37 -15.57 -5.38 -18.13
N THR A 38 -15.99 -6.08 -17.07
CA THR A 38 -15.78 -7.51 -16.91
C THR A 38 -17.02 -8.21 -16.42
N ASP A 39 -17.24 -9.43 -16.91
CA ASP A 39 -18.35 -10.26 -16.46
C ASP A 39 -18.04 -10.83 -15.07
N VAL A 40 -18.45 -10.09 -14.04
CA VAL A 40 -18.30 -10.50 -12.64
C VAL A 40 -19.46 -11.39 -12.24
N LEU A 41 -19.18 -12.67 -11.99
CA LEU A 41 -20.20 -13.66 -11.62
C LEU A 41 -20.32 -13.84 -10.11
N THR A 42 -19.22 -13.66 -9.37
CA THR A 42 -19.17 -13.94 -7.93
C THR A 42 -18.42 -12.86 -7.14
N PHE A 43 -18.65 -12.81 -5.82
CA PHE A 43 -17.87 -11.94 -4.92
C PHE A 43 -16.36 -12.20 -4.99
N ASN A 44 -15.97 -13.48 -5.12
CA ASN A 44 -14.58 -13.86 -5.17
C ASN A 44 -13.92 -13.34 -6.45
N ASP A 45 -14.64 -13.36 -7.57
CA ASP A 45 -14.14 -12.84 -8.83
C ASP A 45 -13.95 -11.32 -8.78
N LEU A 46 -14.89 -10.60 -8.17
CA LEU A 46 -14.77 -9.15 -7.98
C LEU A 46 -13.49 -8.79 -7.21
N ILE A 47 -13.25 -9.48 -6.09
CA ILE A 47 -12.08 -9.22 -5.24
C ILE A 47 -10.80 -9.68 -5.94
N ARG A 48 -10.83 -10.83 -6.62
CA ARG A 48 -9.69 -11.28 -7.42
C ARG A 48 -9.32 -10.25 -8.46
N LEU A 49 -10.28 -9.73 -9.23
CA LEU A 49 -10.05 -8.74 -10.28
C LEU A 49 -9.55 -7.42 -9.70
N GLN A 50 -10.11 -6.97 -8.58
CA GLN A 50 -9.65 -5.75 -7.90
C GLN A 50 -8.19 -5.82 -7.47
N PHE A 51 -7.75 -6.98 -6.95
CA PHE A 51 -6.38 -7.17 -6.46
C PHE A 51 -5.48 -7.90 -7.45
N TYR A 52 -5.96 -8.17 -8.67
CA TYR A 52 -5.22 -8.95 -9.67
C TYR A 52 -3.94 -8.24 -10.05
N GLY A 53 -4.02 -6.94 -10.32
CA GLY A 53 -2.89 -6.11 -10.71
C GLY A 53 -2.32 -6.49 -12.08
N HIS A 54 -1.00 -6.42 -12.21
CA HIS A 54 -0.31 -6.68 -13.47
C HIS A 54 0.63 -7.89 -13.37
N GLY A 55 0.50 -8.84 -14.30
CA GLY A 55 1.43 -9.97 -14.45
C GLY A 55 2.79 -9.58 -15.04
N ILE A 56 3.71 -10.55 -15.15
CA ILE A 56 5.11 -10.32 -15.57
C ILE A 56 5.34 -10.54 -17.08
N ASN A 57 4.55 -11.42 -17.70
CA ASN A 57 4.79 -11.91 -19.07
C ASN A 57 3.93 -11.25 -20.16
N TYR A 58 3.09 -10.29 -19.78
CA TYR A 58 2.29 -9.51 -20.71
C TYR A 58 2.37 -8.04 -20.30
N PHE A 59 1.92 -7.14 -21.17
CA PHE A 59 1.75 -5.74 -20.84
C PHE A 59 0.35 -5.27 -21.24
N LYS A 60 -0.47 -4.93 -20.25
CA LYS A 60 -1.79 -4.33 -20.44
C LYS A 60 -1.78 -2.95 -19.79
N LEU A 61 -1.79 -1.92 -20.62
CA LEU A 61 -1.62 -0.53 -20.17
C LEU A 61 -2.67 -0.12 -19.12
N VAL A 62 -3.93 -0.52 -19.30
CA VAL A 62 -5.02 -0.19 -18.37
C VAL A 62 -4.78 -0.82 -16.99
N ASP A 63 -4.41 -2.10 -16.95
CA ASP A 63 -4.13 -2.84 -15.72
C ASP A 63 -2.88 -2.29 -15.01
N PHE A 64 -1.86 -1.89 -15.80
CA PHE A 64 -0.65 -1.26 -15.29
C PHE A 64 -0.93 0.07 -14.59
N ILE A 65 -1.66 0.95 -15.28
CA ILE A 65 -2.02 2.26 -14.74
C ILE A 65 -2.94 2.09 -13.53
N GLY A 66 -3.90 1.17 -13.61
CA GLY A 66 -4.78 0.82 -12.49
C GLY A 66 -4.00 0.40 -11.24
N LEU A 67 -3.01 -0.49 -11.39
CA LEU A 67 -2.13 -0.92 -10.31
C LEU A 67 -1.34 0.26 -9.71
N ILE A 68 -0.74 1.08 -10.56
CA ILE A 68 0.05 2.26 -10.14
C ILE A 68 -0.81 3.23 -9.34
N ILE A 69 -2.01 3.56 -9.82
CA ILE A 69 -2.89 4.51 -9.16
C ILE A 69 -3.41 3.91 -7.85
N TYR A 70 -3.85 2.65 -7.87
CA TYR A 70 -4.39 1.97 -6.68
C TYR A 70 -3.37 1.90 -5.54
N ASN A 71 -2.13 1.53 -5.84
CA ASN A 71 -1.06 1.51 -4.84
C ASN A 71 -0.54 2.93 -4.53
N GLY A 72 -0.63 3.86 -5.48
CA GLY A 72 -0.10 5.20 -5.38
C GLY A 72 -0.90 6.11 -4.45
N ILE A 73 -2.22 6.03 -4.43
CA ILE A 73 -3.09 6.91 -3.62
C ILE A 73 -2.77 6.89 -2.11
N PRO A 74 -2.72 5.73 -1.42
CA PRO A 74 -2.40 5.72 0.01
C PRO A 74 -1.00 6.28 0.28
N ILE A 75 -0.03 6.01 -0.61
CA ILE A 75 1.34 6.50 -0.49
C ILE A 75 1.43 8.00 -0.76
N TYR A 76 0.67 8.52 -1.72
CA TYR A 76 0.54 9.94 -2.00
C TYR A 76 0.02 10.68 -0.76
N LEU A 77 -1.07 10.20 -0.16
CA LEU A 77 -1.63 10.81 1.06
C LEU A 77 -0.64 10.77 2.22
N LEU A 78 0.12 9.68 2.38
CA LEU A 78 1.18 9.57 3.38
C LEU A 78 2.35 10.52 3.11
N SER A 79 2.75 10.69 1.84
CA SER A 79 3.80 11.64 1.46
C SER A 79 3.36 13.08 1.73
N HIS A 80 2.14 13.45 1.33
CA HIS A 80 1.56 14.76 1.60
C HIS A 80 1.46 15.05 3.10
N PHE A 81 1.09 14.04 3.90
CA PHE A 81 1.11 14.12 5.36
C PHE A 81 2.50 14.44 5.90
N LEU A 82 3.55 13.73 5.45
CA LEU A 82 4.93 13.98 5.86
C LEU A 82 5.40 15.41 5.51
N GLU A 83 5.02 15.89 4.33
CA GLU A 83 5.37 17.25 3.87
C GLU A 83 4.70 18.33 4.72
N LYS A 84 3.40 18.18 4.97
CA LYS A 84 2.65 19.14 5.78
C LYS A 84 3.13 19.13 7.24
N GLU A 85 3.49 17.98 7.76
CA GLU A 85 4.11 17.83 9.08
C GLU A 85 5.49 18.51 9.17
N ARG A 86 6.24 18.62 8.06
CA ARG A 86 7.47 19.43 7.99
C ARG A 86 7.15 20.93 8.08
N ASN A 87 6.19 21.40 7.29
CA ASN A 87 5.83 22.82 7.22
C ASN A 87 5.25 23.32 8.56
N ASP A 88 4.40 22.52 9.19
CA ASP A 88 3.86 22.82 10.52
C ASP A 88 4.97 22.77 11.59
N ARG A 89 5.98 21.90 11.41
CA ARG A 89 7.17 21.88 12.28
C ARG A 89 8.02 23.14 12.19
N SER A 90 8.20 23.69 10.98
CA SER A 90 8.98 24.92 10.80
C SER A 90 8.35 26.15 11.48
N ILE A 91 7.04 26.17 11.68
CA ILE A 91 6.33 27.34 12.24
C ILE A 91 6.17 27.23 13.78
N PHE A 92 6.01 26.02 14.36
CA PHE A 92 5.63 25.87 15.78
C PHE A 92 6.52 24.96 16.65
N LEU A 93 7.53 24.26 16.11
CA LEU A 93 8.12 23.09 16.81
C LEU A 93 9.64 23.04 16.94
N ASN A 94 10.38 24.14 16.74
CA ASN A 94 11.78 24.18 17.18
C ASN A 94 11.92 24.16 18.73
N ILE A 95 10.85 24.51 19.46
CA ILE A 95 10.88 24.66 20.93
C ILE A 95 10.47 23.36 21.68
N ARG A 96 9.88 22.34 21.02
CA ARG A 96 9.16 21.23 21.71
C ARG A 96 9.59 19.80 21.38
N LEU A 97 10.53 19.55 20.47
CA LEU A 97 10.98 18.19 20.12
C LEU A 97 12.07 17.67 21.08
N LYS A 98 11.70 17.38 22.32
CA LYS A 98 12.61 16.72 23.29
C LYS A 98 12.91 15.24 22.96
N ASN A 99 12.23 14.59 22.00
CA ASN A 99 12.48 13.17 21.66
C ASN A 99 12.23 12.79 20.18
N LYS A 100 13.27 12.82 19.34
CA LYS A 100 13.26 12.40 17.92
C LYS A 100 12.74 10.96 17.71
N LYS A 101 13.06 10.04 18.64
CA LYS A 101 12.59 8.64 18.61
C LYS A 101 11.07 8.54 18.74
N GLN A 102 10.46 9.40 19.55
CA GLN A 102 9.02 9.39 19.78
C GLN A 102 8.25 9.90 18.57
N TRP A 103 8.79 10.90 17.87
CA TRP A 103 8.28 11.36 16.60
C TRP A 103 8.25 10.22 15.57
N PHE A 104 9.42 9.61 15.32
CA PHE A 104 9.56 8.53 14.34
C PHE A 104 8.61 7.35 14.63
N SER A 105 8.55 6.90 15.89
CA SER A 105 7.64 5.82 16.31
C SER A 105 6.16 6.19 16.10
N SER A 106 5.79 7.46 16.31
CA SER A 106 4.40 7.91 16.11
C SER A 106 4.03 7.96 14.63
N VAL A 107 4.92 8.47 13.78
CA VAL A 107 4.71 8.54 12.32
C VAL A 107 4.58 7.14 11.73
N ILE A 108 5.47 6.21 12.09
CA ILE A 108 5.39 4.83 11.62
C ILE A 108 4.08 4.18 12.05
N TRP A 109 3.72 4.30 13.34
CA TRP A 109 2.49 3.70 13.84
C TRP A 109 1.25 4.24 13.14
N CYS A 110 1.17 5.56 12.94
CA CYS A 110 0.04 6.19 12.25
C CYS A 110 -0.01 5.80 10.77
N GLY A 111 1.14 5.71 10.09
CA GLY A 111 1.21 5.29 8.69
C GLY A 111 0.80 3.84 8.48
N ILE A 112 1.29 2.93 9.34
CA ILE A 112 0.88 1.52 9.31
C ILE A 112 -0.63 1.40 9.53
N LEU A 113 -1.18 2.07 10.55
CA LEU A 113 -2.62 2.05 10.82
C LEU A 113 -3.42 2.57 9.62
N PHE A 114 -2.97 3.66 9.01
CA PHE A 114 -3.60 4.22 7.81
C PHE A 114 -3.62 3.23 6.63
N ILE A 115 -2.50 2.54 6.37
CA ILE A 115 -2.40 1.50 5.33
C ILE A 115 -3.40 0.36 5.58
N PHE A 116 -3.48 -0.14 6.83
CA PHE A 116 -4.44 -1.19 7.17
C PHE A 116 -5.88 -0.72 6.97
N THR A 117 -6.21 0.51 7.39
CA THR A 117 -7.56 1.06 7.17
C THR A 117 -7.88 1.23 5.69
N TYR A 118 -6.91 1.62 4.86
CA TYR A 118 -7.11 1.76 3.41
C TYR A 118 -7.51 0.41 2.78
N ILE A 119 -6.78 -0.66 3.09
CA ILE A 119 -7.07 -2.00 2.56
C ILE A 119 -8.43 -2.50 3.05
N LEU A 120 -8.76 -2.27 4.33
CA LEU A 120 -10.06 -2.64 4.88
C LEU A 120 -11.21 -1.88 4.21
N ILE A 121 -11.06 -0.57 4.00
CA ILE A 121 -12.06 0.25 3.30
C ILE A 121 -12.24 -0.26 1.86
N SER A 122 -11.15 -0.58 1.17
CA SER A 122 -11.17 -1.14 -0.17
C SER A 122 -11.96 -2.46 -0.24
N LEU A 123 -11.70 -3.39 0.70
CA LEU A 123 -12.46 -4.65 0.81
C LEU A 123 -13.93 -4.43 1.16
N CYS A 124 -14.23 -3.51 2.08
CA CYS A 124 -15.60 -3.18 2.45
C CYS A 124 -16.38 -2.58 1.29
N ILE A 125 -15.78 -1.69 0.50
CA ILE A 125 -16.42 -1.09 -0.68
C ILE A 125 -16.75 -2.16 -1.72
N SER A 126 -15.81 -3.05 -1.99
CA SER A 126 -16.02 -4.19 -2.90
C SER A 126 -17.15 -5.10 -2.44
N PHE A 127 -17.25 -5.34 -1.15
CA PHE A 127 -18.33 -6.11 -0.56
C PHE A 127 -19.68 -5.40 -0.69
N VAL A 128 -19.76 -4.10 -0.39
CA VAL A 128 -21.00 -3.32 -0.51
C VAL A 128 -21.46 -3.23 -1.95
N ILE A 129 -20.57 -2.92 -2.90
CA ILE A 129 -20.93 -2.82 -4.31
C ILE A 129 -21.32 -4.20 -4.87
N GLY A 130 -20.61 -5.27 -4.50
CA GLY A 130 -20.98 -6.62 -4.90
C GLY A 130 -22.36 -7.04 -4.39
N MET A 131 -22.73 -6.62 -3.17
CA MET A 131 -24.10 -6.82 -2.65
C MET A 131 -25.14 -6.03 -3.45
N LEU A 132 -24.85 -4.77 -3.79
CA LEU A 132 -25.76 -3.93 -4.60
C LEU A 132 -25.97 -4.49 -6.00
N TYR A 133 -24.96 -5.14 -6.58
CA TYR A 133 -25.04 -5.79 -7.90
C TYR A 133 -25.66 -7.20 -7.84
N GLY A 134 -25.96 -7.73 -6.66
CA GLY A 134 -26.58 -9.05 -6.49
C GLY A 134 -25.64 -10.24 -6.72
N LEU A 135 -24.32 -10.06 -6.52
CA LEU A 135 -23.35 -11.14 -6.69
C LEU A 135 -23.60 -12.27 -5.66
N LEU A 136 -23.32 -13.51 -6.06
CA LEU A 136 -23.48 -14.69 -5.20
C LEU A 136 -22.14 -15.12 -4.59
N PHE A 137 -22.19 -15.65 -3.37
CA PHE A 137 -21.07 -16.39 -2.78
C PHE A 137 -21.08 -17.80 -3.35
N LYS A 138 -20.21 -18.06 -4.32
CA LYS A 138 -19.97 -19.41 -4.82
C LYS A 138 -18.72 -19.99 -4.16
N ASN A 139 -18.90 -21.07 -3.41
CA ASN A 139 -17.80 -21.89 -2.91
C ASN A 139 -17.32 -22.79 -4.05
N ASP A 140 -16.46 -22.28 -4.93
CA ASP A 140 -15.77 -23.16 -5.87
C ASP A 140 -14.78 -24.02 -5.07
N LEU A 141 -15.07 -25.34 -4.98
CA LEU A 141 -14.35 -26.33 -4.16
C LEU A 141 -12.86 -26.50 -4.53
N ASN A 142 -12.42 -25.98 -5.67
CA ASN A 142 -11.04 -26.07 -6.18
C ASN A 142 -10.26 -24.74 -6.06
N ALA A 143 -10.93 -23.68 -5.62
CA ALA A 143 -10.32 -22.38 -5.41
C ALA A 143 -9.85 -22.25 -3.97
N ILE A 144 -8.66 -21.68 -3.76
CA ILE A 144 -8.13 -21.21 -2.48
C ILE A 144 -9.30 -20.83 -1.55
N ASN A 145 -9.42 -21.54 -0.41
CA ASN A 145 -10.48 -21.33 0.58
C ASN A 145 -10.80 -19.83 0.70
N ILE A 146 -12.07 -19.46 0.59
CA ILE A 146 -12.53 -18.07 0.57
C ILE A 146 -11.85 -17.24 1.66
N LYS A 147 -11.80 -17.76 2.89
CA LYS A 147 -11.11 -17.14 4.04
C LYS A 147 -9.62 -16.88 3.81
N ASN A 148 -8.93 -17.78 3.10
CA ASN A 148 -7.51 -17.65 2.80
C ASN A 148 -7.26 -16.53 1.79
N LEU A 149 -8.19 -16.26 0.86
CA LEU A 149 -8.03 -15.19 -0.14
C LEU A 149 -8.03 -13.80 0.50
N TYR A 150 -8.99 -13.49 1.37
CA TYR A 150 -9.06 -12.18 2.05
C TYR A 150 -7.83 -11.97 2.95
N LEU A 151 -7.43 -13.01 3.69
CA LEU A 151 -6.27 -12.95 4.57
C LEU A 151 -4.98 -12.78 3.77
N LEU A 152 -4.84 -13.48 2.65
CA LEU A 152 -3.73 -13.34 1.72
C LEU A 152 -3.60 -11.90 1.21
N ILE A 153 -4.70 -11.32 0.72
CA ILE A 153 -4.72 -9.94 0.21
C ILE A 153 -4.34 -8.97 1.32
N LEU A 154 -4.93 -9.13 2.51
CA LEU A 154 -4.65 -8.26 3.65
C LEU A 154 -3.15 -8.28 4.00
N ILE A 155 -2.53 -9.46 4.05
CA ILE A 155 -1.10 -9.61 4.38
C ILE A 155 -0.22 -9.07 3.25
N THR A 156 -0.39 -9.57 2.03
CA THR A 156 0.49 -9.21 0.90
C THR A 156 0.42 -7.73 0.56
N LYS A 157 -0.79 -7.14 0.51
CA LYS A 157 -0.96 -5.71 0.22
C LYS A 157 -0.53 -4.81 1.38
N SER A 158 -0.75 -5.21 2.63
CA SER A 158 -0.24 -4.41 3.76
C SER A 158 1.28 -4.37 3.75
N LEU A 159 1.95 -5.52 3.55
CA LEU A 159 3.41 -5.58 3.48
C LEU A 159 3.98 -4.78 2.30
N GLU A 160 3.34 -4.83 1.12
CA GLU A 160 3.75 -4.06 -0.05
C GLU A 160 3.64 -2.54 0.20
N LEU A 161 2.51 -2.08 0.74
CA LEU A 161 2.29 -0.66 1.02
C LEU A 161 3.15 -0.15 2.20
N ILE A 162 3.43 -1.00 3.20
CA ILE A 162 4.37 -0.68 4.27
C ILE A 162 5.77 -0.49 3.70
N PHE A 163 6.19 -1.36 2.77
CA PHE A 163 7.47 -1.23 2.08
C PHE A 163 7.58 0.11 1.36
N TYR A 164 6.57 0.47 0.58
CA TYR A 164 6.51 1.79 -0.08
C TYR A 164 6.59 2.94 0.93
N PHE A 165 5.82 2.88 2.01
CA PHE A 165 5.86 3.94 3.01
C PHE A 165 7.24 4.08 3.69
N LEU A 166 7.90 2.96 4.00
CA LEU A 166 9.26 2.98 4.54
C LEU A 166 10.27 3.58 3.56
N VAL A 167 10.14 3.29 2.26
CA VAL A 167 10.94 3.91 1.19
C VAL A 167 10.67 5.42 1.08
N VAL A 168 9.41 5.87 1.20
CA VAL A 168 9.12 7.31 1.25
C VAL A 168 9.79 7.96 2.45
N ILE A 169 9.73 7.33 3.64
CA ILE A 169 10.36 7.86 4.85
C ILE A 169 11.89 7.92 4.69
N THR A 170 12.54 6.88 4.16
CA THR A 170 13.99 6.92 3.95
C THR A 170 14.37 8.07 3.03
N CYS A 171 13.72 8.20 1.86
CA CYS A 171 13.94 9.31 0.93
C CYS A 171 13.69 10.68 1.56
N TYR A 172 12.61 10.80 2.35
CA TYR A 172 12.28 12.03 3.07
C TYR A 172 13.38 12.43 4.06
N LEU A 173 13.98 11.48 4.78
CA LEU A 173 15.07 11.78 5.71
C LEU A 173 16.36 12.23 5.00
N TYR A 174 16.60 11.80 3.76
CA TYR A 174 17.76 12.19 2.97
C TYR A 174 17.57 13.53 2.25
N THR A 175 16.48 13.64 1.51
CA THR A 175 16.23 14.79 0.61
C THR A 175 15.47 15.93 1.30
N LYS A 176 14.95 15.69 2.51
CA LYS A 176 13.98 16.54 3.21
C LYS A 176 12.69 16.75 2.42
N ASN A 177 12.45 16.03 1.31
CA ASN A 177 11.29 16.14 0.44
C ASN A 177 10.60 14.78 0.30
N SER A 178 9.32 14.71 0.70
CA SER A 178 8.55 13.46 0.64
C SER A 178 8.13 13.08 -0.78
N VAL A 179 8.01 14.07 -1.68
CA VAL A 179 7.63 13.87 -3.09
C VAL A 179 8.68 13.04 -3.83
N ALA A 180 9.96 13.22 -3.50
CA ALA A 180 11.04 12.44 -4.08
C ALA A 180 10.87 10.92 -3.83
N GLY A 181 10.44 10.55 -2.62
CA GLY A 181 10.16 9.16 -2.28
C GLY A 181 8.95 8.60 -3.02
N PHE A 182 7.89 9.40 -3.15
CA PHE A 182 6.72 9.00 -3.95
C PHE A 182 7.10 8.76 -5.41
N LEU A 183 7.83 9.68 -6.04
CA LEU A 183 8.30 9.54 -7.41
C LEU A 183 9.23 8.33 -7.58
N LEU A 184 10.11 8.06 -6.62
CA LEU A 184 10.98 6.89 -6.66
C LEU A 184 10.17 5.59 -6.76
N ILE A 185 9.08 5.48 -6.00
CA ILE A 185 8.18 4.30 -6.08
C ILE A 185 7.53 4.22 -7.45
N GLN A 186 7.09 5.36 -8.02
CA GLN A 186 6.52 5.40 -9.37
C GLN A 186 7.53 4.94 -10.43
N PHE A 187 8.76 5.44 -10.38
CA PHE A 187 9.85 4.97 -11.25
C PHE A 187 10.20 3.51 -11.00
N GLY A 188 10.01 3.01 -9.79
CA GLY A 188 10.20 1.62 -9.47
C GLY A 188 9.29 0.66 -10.24
N TYR A 189 8.12 1.10 -10.71
CA TYR A 189 7.29 0.30 -11.62
C TYR A 189 7.90 0.12 -13.01
N LEU A 190 8.93 0.89 -13.39
CA LEU A 190 9.70 0.61 -14.61
C LEU A 190 10.39 -0.75 -14.56
N SER A 191 10.53 -1.34 -13.37
CA SER A 191 11.07 -2.68 -13.22
C SER A 191 10.26 -3.78 -13.92
N TYR A 192 8.99 -3.50 -14.26
CA TYR A 192 8.16 -4.39 -15.07
C TYR A 192 8.65 -4.53 -16.52
N PHE A 193 9.43 -3.58 -17.04
CA PHE A 193 9.99 -3.66 -18.40
C PHE A 193 11.28 -4.48 -18.46
N PHE A 194 11.84 -4.90 -17.32
CA PHE A 194 12.97 -5.80 -17.30
C PHE A 194 12.56 -7.24 -17.60
N ARG A 195 13.55 -8.06 -17.96
CA ARG A 195 13.39 -9.49 -18.23
C ARG A 195 12.60 -10.20 -17.12
N ALA A 196 11.66 -11.06 -17.53
CA ALA A 196 10.70 -11.75 -16.66
C ALA A 196 11.35 -12.45 -15.46
N ASP A 197 12.50 -13.10 -15.67
CA ASP A 197 13.23 -13.84 -14.63
C ASP A 197 13.66 -12.94 -13.45
N ILE A 198 13.93 -11.65 -13.73
CA ILE A 198 14.41 -10.67 -12.76
C ILE A 198 13.24 -9.91 -12.15
N SER A 199 12.30 -9.47 -12.99
CA SER A 199 11.12 -8.69 -12.58
C SER A 199 10.16 -9.48 -11.69
N LYS A 200 10.22 -10.81 -11.73
CA LYS A 200 9.48 -11.71 -10.84
C LYS A 200 9.79 -11.53 -9.35
N TYR A 201 11.03 -11.14 -9.02
CA TYR A 201 11.47 -10.99 -7.62
C TYR A 201 11.52 -9.52 -7.15
N THR A 202 11.02 -8.58 -7.95
CA THR A 202 10.99 -7.18 -7.54
C THR A 202 9.91 -6.97 -6.48
N PRO A 203 10.22 -6.30 -5.35
CA PRO A 203 9.24 -6.06 -4.29
C PRO A 203 8.10 -5.13 -4.74
N ILE A 204 8.34 -4.33 -5.77
CA ILE A 204 7.36 -3.38 -6.32
C ILE A 204 6.30 -4.15 -7.11
N GLY A 205 5.05 -4.03 -6.65
CA GLY A 205 3.88 -4.69 -7.21
C GLY A 205 3.78 -6.18 -6.86
N MET A 206 4.64 -6.69 -5.98
CA MET A 206 4.71 -8.12 -5.64
C MET A 206 3.45 -8.63 -4.93
N GLY A 207 2.70 -7.76 -4.25
CA GLY A 207 1.43 -8.11 -3.61
C GLY A 207 0.25 -8.20 -4.59
N SER A 208 0.47 -8.09 -5.90
CA SER A 208 -0.55 -8.36 -6.92
C SER A 208 -0.81 -9.87 -7.06
N LEU A 209 -2.08 -10.28 -7.20
CA LEU A 209 -2.40 -11.71 -7.35
C LEU A 209 -1.84 -12.27 -8.67
N ALA A 210 -1.66 -11.43 -9.70
CA ALA A 210 -1.06 -11.82 -10.97
C ALA A 210 0.42 -12.24 -10.89
N ARG A 211 1.07 -12.06 -9.73
CA ARG A 211 2.44 -12.51 -9.47
C ARG A 211 2.51 -13.74 -8.56
N ILE A 212 1.38 -14.21 -8.04
CA ILE A 212 1.31 -15.32 -7.09
C ILE A 212 1.00 -16.62 -7.85
N SER A 213 1.80 -17.67 -7.60
CA SER A 213 1.69 -18.94 -8.34
C SER A 213 0.36 -19.66 -8.12
N GLU A 214 -0.30 -19.47 -6.97
CA GLU A 214 -1.61 -20.09 -6.74
C GLU A 214 -2.72 -19.52 -7.65
N PHE A 215 -2.49 -18.39 -8.30
CA PHE A 215 -3.45 -17.77 -9.24
C PHE A 215 -3.00 -17.85 -10.71
N VAL A 216 -1.70 -17.89 -10.98
CA VAL A 216 -1.13 -17.83 -12.34
C VAL A 216 -0.35 -19.10 -12.73
N GLY A 217 -0.20 -20.05 -11.81
CA GLY A 217 0.58 -21.28 -12.01
C GLY A 217 2.09 -21.03 -12.05
N ASP A 218 2.80 -21.75 -12.91
CA ASP A 218 4.27 -21.80 -12.96
C ASP A 218 4.95 -20.44 -13.21
N GLN A 219 4.23 -19.49 -13.80
CA GLN A 219 4.74 -18.15 -14.05
C GLN A 219 4.86 -17.31 -12.76
N GLY A 220 4.09 -17.63 -11.73
CA GLY A 220 4.05 -16.89 -10.46
C GLY A 220 5.09 -17.33 -9.43
N VAL A 221 5.30 -16.51 -8.40
CA VAL A 221 6.09 -16.84 -7.20
C VAL A 221 5.14 -17.43 -6.15
N SER A 222 5.59 -18.44 -5.41
CA SER A 222 4.78 -18.97 -4.30
C SER A 222 4.46 -17.89 -3.27
N CYS A 223 3.24 -17.90 -2.73
CA CYS A 223 2.81 -16.90 -1.76
C CYS A 223 3.78 -16.79 -0.57
N LEU A 224 4.26 -17.93 -0.08
CA LEU A 224 5.17 -17.97 1.06
C LEU A 224 6.49 -17.24 0.77
N VAL A 225 7.02 -17.36 -0.45
CA VAL A 225 8.21 -16.63 -0.88
C VAL A 225 7.93 -15.13 -1.03
N VAL A 226 6.77 -14.74 -1.56
CA VAL A 226 6.34 -13.33 -1.65
C VAL A 226 6.29 -12.68 -0.26
N VAL A 227 5.63 -13.35 0.69
CA VAL A 227 5.51 -12.85 2.07
C VAL A 227 6.88 -12.75 2.73
N ASN A 228 7.76 -13.74 2.55
CA ASN A 228 9.11 -13.72 3.11
C ASN A 228 9.97 -12.59 2.53
N ILE A 229 9.94 -12.37 1.22
CA ILE A 229 10.69 -11.28 0.57
C ILE A 229 10.20 -9.93 1.10
N LEU A 230 8.89 -9.71 1.15
CA LEU A 230 8.35 -8.44 1.64
C LEU A 230 8.62 -8.24 3.15
N LEU A 231 8.51 -9.29 3.97
CA LEU A 231 8.83 -9.21 5.40
C LEU A 231 10.31 -8.87 5.63
N THR A 232 11.22 -9.59 4.98
CA THR A 232 12.66 -9.38 5.15
C THR A 232 13.08 -7.98 4.76
N ILE A 233 12.62 -7.49 3.60
CA ILE A 233 12.93 -6.14 3.13
C ILE A 233 12.35 -5.08 4.07
N ASN A 234 11.10 -5.24 4.53
CA ASN A 234 10.48 -4.33 5.49
C ASN A 234 11.26 -4.26 6.81
N ILE A 235 11.66 -5.40 7.36
CA ILE A 235 12.44 -5.48 8.59
C ILE A 235 13.80 -4.82 8.41
N LEU A 236 14.49 -5.09 7.30
CA LEU A 236 15.80 -4.49 7.00
C LEU A 236 15.73 -2.96 6.93
N ILE A 237 14.75 -2.41 6.20
CA ILE A 237 14.57 -0.96 6.09
C ILE A 237 14.17 -0.35 7.43
N TYR A 238 13.30 -1.01 8.18
CA TYR A 238 12.90 -0.54 9.51
C TYR A 238 14.09 -0.50 10.49
N LEU A 239 14.90 -1.56 10.54
CA LEU A 239 16.12 -1.61 11.36
C LEU A 239 17.13 -0.55 10.93
N TYR A 240 17.29 -0.35 9.62
CA TYR A 240 18.14 0.70 9.06
C TYR A 240 17.71 2.09 9.53
N LEU A 241 16.41 2.39 9.44
CA LEU A 241 15.84 3.64 9.92
C LEU A 241 16.03 3.80 11.43
N GLN A 242 15.87 2.73 12.22
CA GLN A 242 16.03 2.73 13.67
C GLN A 242 17.48 2.94 14.12
N ASN A 243 18.46 2.45 13.35
CA ASN A 243 19.87 2.42 13.76
C ASN A 243 20.66 3.70 13.44
N GLY A 244 20.23 4.57 12.51
CA GLY A 244 21.11 5.70 12.16
C GLY A 244 20.52 6.93 11.49
N VAL A 245 19.42 6.83 10.73
CA VAL A 245 19.08 7.92 9.80
C VAL A 245 18.34 9.07 10.47
N TYR A 246 17.42 8.83 11.43
CA TYR A 246 16.73 9.93 12.12
C TYR A 246 17.66 10.79 13.01
N LYS A 247 18.87 10.30 13.33
CA LYS A 247 19.84 11.02 14.17
C LYS A 247 20.73 11.98 13.39
N LYS A 248 21.07 11.67 12.13
CA LYS A 248 22.11 12.38 11.36
C LYS A 248 21.64 13.68 10.68
N ASN A 249 20.36 13.83 10.31
CA ASN A 249 19.94 14.87 9.36
C ASN A 249 19.03 16.00 9.92
N PHE A 250 19.07 16.24 11.24
CA PHE A 250 18.39 17.40 11.87
C PHE A 250 19.39 18.51 12.26
N TYR A 251 20.49 18.62 11.51
CA TYR A 251 21.30 19.83 11.43
C TYR A 251 21.08 20.47 10.05
#